data_AF-A0A143PLB0-F1
#
_entry.id   AF-A0A143PLB0-F1
#
_cell.length_a   1.000
_cell.length_b   1.000
_cell.length_c   1.000
_cell.angle_alpha   90.00
_cell.angle_beta   90.00
_cell.angle_gamma   90.00
#
_symmetry.space_group_name_H-M   'P 1'
#
loop_
_entity.id
_entity.type
_entity.pdbx_description
1 polymer ?
#
loop_
_entity_poly.entity_id
_entity_poly.type
_entity_poly.pdbx_seq_one_letter_code
_entity_poly.pdbx_strand_id
1 'polypeptide(L)' 'MWAIDYPFQPTGPAVAFIESAPMSETDREKIAYKNAERIFRIAALG' A
#
# COMPACT_ATOMS: atom_id res chain seq x y z
N MET A 1 2.33 -5.97 1.25
CA MET A 1 1.29 -5.49 0.32
C MET A 1 0.11 -5.11 1.17
N TRP A 2 -0.34 -3.87 1.03
CA TRP A 2 -1.53 -3.34 1.65
C TRP A 2 -2.68 -3.39 0.63
N ALA A 3 -3.91 -3.48 1.12
CA ALA A 3 -5.13 -3.50 0.32
C ALA A 3 -6.25 -2.83 1.10
N ILE A 4 -7.30 -2.41 0.38
CA ILE A 4 -8.48 -1.77 0.96
C ILE A 4 -9.60 -2.78 1.22
N ASP A 5 -9.80 -3.73 0.30
CA ASP A 5 -10.99 -4.59 0.23
C ASP A 5 -12.30 -3.83 -0.13
N TYR A 6 -12.18 -2.87 -1.05
CA TYR A 6 -13.32 -2.17 -1.63
C TYR A 6 -14.13 -3.13 -2.54
N PRO A 7 -15.49 -3.12 -2.50
CA PRO A 7 -16.37 -2.17 -1.81
C PRO A 7 -16.80 -2.57 -0.39
N PHE A 8 -16.25 -3.64 0.18
CA PHE A 8 -16.64 -4.15 1.50
C PHE A 8 -16.07 -3.33 2.67
N GLN A 9 -14.97 -2.59 2.44
CA GLN A 9 -14.37 -1.65 3.39
C GLN A 9 -14.18 -0.26 2.74
N PRO A 10 -14.24 0.82 3.53
CA PRO A 10 -14.10 2.19 3.03
C PRO A 10 -12.64 2.53 2.70
N THR A 11 -12.41 3.21 1.57
CA THR A 11 -11.07 3.65 1.13
C THR A 11 -10.37 4.59 2.11
N GLY A 12 -11.09 5.60 2.63
CA GLY A 12 -10.50 6.67 3.45
C GLY A 12 -9.74 6.15 4.68
N PRO A 13 -10.39 5.37 5.57
CA PRO A 13 -9.71 4.80 6.74
C PRO A 13 -8.55 3.86 6.41
N ALA A 14 -8.64 3.10 5.32
CA ALA A 14 -7.56 2.21 4.89
C ALA A 14 -6.32 3.00 4.43
N VAL A 15 -6.52 4.09 3.69
CA VAL A 15 -5.44 5.00 3.26
C VAL A 15 -4.80 5.66 4.48
N ALA A 16 -5.61 6.20 5.39
CA ALA A 16 -5.11 6.81 6.62
C ALA A 16 -4.27 5.82 7.47
N PHE A 17 -4.63 4.54 7.48
CA PHE A 17 -3.84 3.49 8.15
C PHE A 17 -2.43 3.38 7.55
N ILE A 18 -2.29 3.19 6.24
CA ILE A 18 -0.96 2.95 5.65
C ILE A 18 -0.07 4.20 5.70
N GLU A 19 -0.66 5.40 5.67
CA GLU A 19 0.05 6.68 5.82
C GLU A 19 0.54 6.93 7.25
N SER A 20 -0.24 6.56 8.27
CA SER A 20 0.08 6.86 9.68
C SER A 20 0.72 5.72 10.47
N ALA A 21 0.77 4.50 9.92
CA ALA A 21 1.30 3.35 10.63
C ALA A 21 2.78 3.56 11.06
N PRO A 22 3.15 3.17 12.29
CA PRO A 22 4.50 3.38 12.83
C PRO A 22 5.49 2.40 12.19
N MET A 23 6.12 2.83 11.11
CA MET A 23 7.14 2.07 10.39
C MET A 23 8.14 3.01 9.69
N SER A 24 9.28 2.46 9.29
CA SER A 24 10.24 3.19 8.46
C SER A 24 9.64 3.53 7.10
N GLU A 25 10.12 4.60 6.47
CA GLU A 25 9.64 4.97 5.13
C GLU A 25 9.92 3.89 4.10
N THR A 26 11.12 3.29 4.14
CA THR A 26 11.51 2.17 3.28
C THR A 26 10.55 0.98 3.38
N ASP A 27 10.08 0.67 4.58
CA ASP A 27 9.11 -0.43 4.76
C ASP A 27 7.71 -0.03 4.31
N ARG A 28 7.31 1.23 4.54
CA ARG A 28 6.04 1.78 4.04
C ARG A 28 5.97 1.66 2.52
N GLU A 29 7.00 2.06 1.80
CA GLU A 29 7.05 1.95 0.33
C GLU A 29 6.91 0.50 -0.15
N LYS A 30 7.62 -0.44 0.51
CA LYS A 30 7.51 -1.87 0.20
C LYS A 30 6.09 -2.37 0.42
N ILE A 31 5.48 -2.01 1.53
CA ILE A 31 4.17 -2.51 1.92
C ILE A 31 3.07 -1.86 1.07
N ALA A 32 3.15 -0.55 0.85
CA ALA A 32 2.17 0.23 0.10
C ALA A 32 2.18 -0.08 -1.40
N TYR A 33 3.36 -0.20 -2.04
CA TYR A 33 3.42 -0.36 -3.50
C TYR A 33 4.53 -1.29 -4.04
N LYS A 34 5.80 -1.20 -3.60
CA LYS A 34 6.91 -1.92 -4.30
C LYS A 34 6.75 -3.44 -4.30
N ASN A 35 6.17 -4.03 -3.23
CA ASN A 35 5.89 -5.46 -3.23
C ASN A 35 4.79 -5.83 -4.24
N ALA A 36 3.78 -4.98 -4.41
CA ALA A 36 2.72 -5.20 -5.39
C ALA A 36 3.27 -5.05 -6.82
N GLU A 37 4.12 -4.05 -7.08
CA GLU A 37 4.83 -3.90 -8.34
C GLU A 37 5.60 -5.17 -8.73
N ARG A 38 6.42 -5.67 -7.82
CA ARG A 38 7.23 -6.87 -8.07
C ARG A 38 6.39 -8.13 -8.28
N ILE A 39 5.39 -8.37 -7.42
CA ILE A 39 4.64 -9.62 -7.41
C ILE A 39 3.61 -9.65 -8.55
N PHE A 40 2.90 -8.54 -8.77
CA PHE A 40 1.86 -8.42 -9.80
C PHE A 40 2.38 -7.84 -11.13
N ARG A 41 3.69 -7.60 -11.25
CA ARG A 41 4.35 -7.10 -12.46
C ARG A 41 3.78 -5.75 -12.93
N ILE A 42 3.47 -4.87 -11.97
CA ILE A 42 3.02 -3.51 -12.26
C ILE A 42 4.26 -2.67 -12.59
N ALA A 43 4.21 -1.90 -13.67
CA ALA A 43 5.30 -1.00 -14.04
C ALA A 43 5.48 0.08 -12.97
N ALA A 44 6.72 0.26 -12.50
CA ALA A 44 7.02 1.36 -11.60
C ALA A 44 6.85 2.69 -12.33
N LEU A 45 6.27 3.68 -11.66
CA LEU A 45 6.28 5.06 -12.13
C LEU A 45 7.69 5.59 -11.85
N GLY A 46 8.49 5.72 -12.92
CA GLY A 46 9.87 6.20 -12.88
C GLY A 46 10.01 7.68 -12.53
#